data_AF-A0A1E5TDS1-F1
#
_entry.id   AF-A0A1E5TDS1-F1
#
_cell.length_a   1.000
_cell.length_b   1.000
_cell.length_c   1.000
_cell.angle_alpha   90.00
_cell.angle_beta   90.00
_cell.angle_gamma   90.00
#
_symmetry.space_group_name_H-M   'P 1'
#
loop_
_entity.id
_entity.type
_entity.pdbx_description
1 polymer ?
#
loop_
_entity_poly.entity_id
_entity_poly.type
_entity_poly.pdbx_seq_one_letter_code
_entity_poly.pdbx_strand_id
1 'polypeptide(L)'
;MIINWNQPSSDESENLYTISDEVASRANSASKRARDTFEILKPNEEKLKQWDKIMSNAYVVPFTIAFVVICILEYYFSREIYRDILPQAPWVIGVGIIFISIVIAELLVGILSSHIRNKRFFEEKKIPSNNSKPDSDITKGVLKHAKGQAILGFILFSAIGAAIFYFSKERVARELAAGIRESAFGIQDILPVLFYVLEVLSGLFVFYLFKRSVVAISNWRNRKKYSKEVEFTRLHTSESCKYFDDAEKKNYNTFLDDVSNNIHLGFYRNKHQNTNQQHQNYVEEPEKISQRFKAQFLNLNDKPLKLTVDVLTEYKFKASKTADANGIIDLEINSYPEDQIKQFRITYFDENNEKKIEDISGNYSLDNEAIYEITLS
;
A
#
# COMPACT_ATOMS: atom_id res chain seq x y z
N MET A 1 -28.69 20.64 -19.21
CA MET A 1 -29.33 20.11 -20.43
C MET A 1 -30.38 19.13 -19.96
N ILE A 2 -31.65 19.35 -20.32
CA ILE A 2 -32.74 18.43 -19.97
C ILE A 2 -32.57 17.18 -20.84
N ILE A 3 -32.53 16.00 -20.21
CA ILE A 3 -32.31 14.71 -20.87
C ILE A 3 -33.51 14.38 -21.77
N ASN A 4 -33.26 13.63 -22.84
CA ASN A 4 -34.27 13.25 -23.80
C ASN A 4 -35.00 11.98 -23.33
N TRP A 5 -35.91 12.13 -22.40
CA TRP A 5 -36.45 11.02 -21.63
C TRP A 5 -37.29 9.98 -22.38
N ASN A 6 -37.92 10.35 -23.49
CA ASN A 6 -38.85 9.47 -24.22
C ASN A 6 -38.25 8.91 -25.51
N GLN A 7 -37.08 9.40 -25.92
CA GLN A 7 -36.42 8.93 -27.13
C GLN A 7 -35.41 7.84 -26.77
N PRO A 8 -35.38 6.72 -27.51
CA PRO A 8 -34.34 5.73 -27.34
C PRO A 8 -32.98 6.35 -27.67
N SER A 9 -31.92 5.77 -27.12
CA SER A 9 -30.55 6.13 -27.48
C SER A 9 -30.30 5.95 -28.97
N SER A 10 -29.48 6.83 -29.53
CA SER A 10 -28.99 6.69 -30.90
C SER A 10 -27.74 5.80 -30.94
N ASP A 11 -27.49 5.12 -32.07
CA ASP A 11 -26.26 4.33 -32.28
C ASP A 11 -24.99 5.13 -31.94
N GLU A 12 -24.97 6.42 -32.29
CA GLU A 12 -23.82 7.30 -32.00
C GLU A 12 -23.65 7.53 -30.49
N SER A 13 -24.74 7.70 -29.76
CA SER A 13 -24.72 7.87 -28.30
C SER A 13 -24.36 6.59 -27.56
N GLU A 14 -24.84 5.42 -28.03
CA GLU A 14 -24.49 4.12 -27.48
C GLU A 14 -23.00 3.79 -27.69
N ASN A 15 -22.44 4.17 -28.84
CA ASN A 15 -21.01 4.04 -29.11
C ASN A 15 -20.18 4.86 -28.11
N LEU A 16 -20.57 6.11 -27.84
CA LEU A 16 -19.89 6.96 -26.85
C LEU A 16 -20.05 6.43 -25.43
N TYR A 17 -21.23 5.94 -25.07
CA TYR A 17 -21.46 5.26 -23.80
C TYR A 17 -20.55 4.03 -23.62
N THR A 18 -20.45 3.20 -24.66
CA THR A 18 -19.59 2.00 -24.65
C THR A 18 -18.12 2.37 -24.44
N ILE A 19 -17.65 3.41 -25.12
CA ILE A 19 -16.29 3.94 -24.91
C ILE A 19 -16.14 4.45 -23.47
N SER A 20 -17.12 5.19 -22.96
CA SER A 20 -17.11 5.69 -21.58
C SER A 20 -17.01 4.57 -20.55
N ASP A 21 -17.78 3.49 -20.71
CA ASP A 21 -17.76 2.33 -19.82
C ASP A 21 -16.41 1.57 -19.88
N GLU A 22 -15.84 1.40 -21.08
CA GLU A 22 -14.53 0.77 -21.23
C GLU A 22 -13.44 1.57 -20.51
N VAL A 23 -13.45 2.90 -20.68
CA VAL A 23 -12.51 3.81 -20.03
C VAL A 23 -12.72 3.81 -18.51
N ALA A 24 -13.97 3.77 -18.03
CA ALA A 24 -14.30 3.64 -16.61
C ALA A 24 -13.76 2.34 -16.02
N SER A 25 -13.91 1.23 -16.74
CA SER A 25 -13.38 -0.09 -16.35
C SER A 25 -11.86 -0.10 -16.23
N ARG A 26 -11.17 0.59 -17.15
CA ARG A 26 -9.70 0.80 -17.06
C ARG A 26 -9.32 1.62 -15.83
N ALA A 27 -10.08 2.67 -15.51
CA ALA A 27 -9.89 3.46 -14.30
C ALA A 27 -10.07 2.60 -13.03
N ASN A 28 -11.12 1.79 -12.97
CA ASN A 28 -11.39 0.88 -11.85
C ASN A 28 -10.28 -0.15 -11.66
N SER A 29 -9.79 -0.70 -12.77
CA SER A 29 -8.66 -1.64 -12.76
C SER A 29 -7.37 -0.99 -12.25
N ALA A 30 -7.09 0.26 -12.62
CA ALA A 30 -5.94 1.01 -12.11
C ALA A 30 -6.09 1.35 -10.62
N SER A 31 -7.29 1.74 -10.18
CA SER A 31 -7.60 2.00 -8.78
C SER A 31 -7.35 0.77 -7.92
N LYS A 32 -7.84 -0.40 -8.36
CA LYS A 32 -7.58 -1.68 -7.68
C LYS A 32 -6.08 -1.98 -7.56
N ARG A 33 -5.31 -1.81 -8.63
CA ARG A 33 -3.84 -1.99 -8.58
C ARG A 33 -3.16 -0.99 -7.64
N ALA A 34 -3.66 0.24 -7.55
CA ALA A 34 -3.18 1.23 -6.60
C ALA A 34 -3.46 0.77 -5.15
N ARG A 35 -4.66 0.22 -4.88
CA ARG A 35 -5.05 -0.32 -3.57
C ARG A 35 -4.13 -1.44 -3.13
N ASP A 36 -3.97 -2.45 -3.98
CA ASP A 36 -3.10 -3.60 -3.72
C ASP A 36 -1.64 -3.15 -3.47
N THR A 37 -1.17 -2.13 -4.20
CA THR A 37 0.19 -1.59 -4.02
C THR A 37 0.31 -0.82 -2.70
N PHE A 38 -0.73 -0.09 -2.29
CA PHE A 38 -0.76 0.66 -1.04
C PHE A 38 -0.75 -0.26 0.20
N GLU A 39 -1.49 -1.36 0.15
CA GLU A 39 -1.49 -2.38 1.22
C GLU A 39 -0.10 -2.96 1.48
N ILE A 40 0.75 -3.02 0.46
CA ILE A 40 2.15 -3.45 0.58
C ILE A 40 3.04 -2.29 1.07
N LEU A 41 2.76 -1.07 0.63
CA LEU A 41 3.56 0.12 0.91
C LEU A 41 3.49 0.54 2.39
N LYS A 42 2.27 0.62 2.95
CA LYS A 42 2.06 1.12 4.32
C LYS A 42 2.82 0.33 5.41
N PRO A 43 2.78 -1.02 5.44
CA PRO A 43 3.57 -1.79 6.41
C PRO A 43 5.09 -1.63 6.22
N ASN A 44 5.56 -1.43 4.98
CA ASN A 44 6.98 -1.22 4.71
C ASN A 44 7.43 0.18 5.13
N GLU A 45 6.60 1.21 4.96
CA GLU A 45 6.87 2.54 5.50
C GLU A 45 6.94 2.53 7.03
N GLU A 46 6.05 1.81 7.71
CA GLU A 46 6.12 1.63 9.16
C GLU A 46 7.40 0.94 9.61
N LYS A 47 7.81 -0.14 8.92
CA LYS A 47 9.09 -0.82 9.17
C LYS A 47 10.28 0.12 8.97
N LEU A 48 10.27 0.92 7.91
CA LEU A 48 11.34 1.88 7.63
C LEU A 48 11.40 2.97 8.70
N LYS A 49 10.27 3.53 9.14
CA LYS A 49 10.22 4.49 10.25
C LYS A 49 10.76 3.92 11.56
N GLN A 50 10.43 2.66 11.86
CA GLN A 50 10.98 1.96 13.03
C GLN A 50 12.50 1.79 12.91
N TRP A 51 13.00 1.42 11.73
CA TRP A 51 14.43 1.30 11.47
C TRP A 51 15.15 2.65 11.51
N ASP A 52 14.55 3.72 11.01
CA ASP A 52 15.10 5.06 11.09
C ASP A 52 15.28 5.51 12.54
N LYS A 53 14.31 5.19 13.42
CA LYS A 53 14.43 5.46 14.86
C LYS A 53 15.56 4.66 15.54
N ILE A 54 15.82 3.44 15.08
CA ILE A 54 16.93 2.60 15.60
C ILE A 54 18.28 3.11 15.07
N MET A 55 18.32 3.49 13.79
CA MET A 55 19.52 3.91 13.08
C MET A 55 19.91 5.37 13.38
N SER A 56 18.97 6.20 13.82
CA SER A 56 19.26 7.55 14.34
C SER A 56 20.00 7.51 15.68
N ASN A 57 20.18 6.32 16.27
CA ASN A 57 21.04 6.17 17.43
C ASN A 57 22.50 6.40 17.00
N ALA A 58 23.17 7.33 17.67
CA ALA A 58 24.48 7.88 17.27
C ALA A 58 25.59 6.82 17.12
N TYR A 59 25.40 5.61 17.66
CA TYR A 59 26.37 4.52 17.58
C TYR A 59 26.37 3.78 16.24
N VAL A 60 25.24 3.72 15.51
CA VAL A 60 25.13 2.84 14.34
C VAL A 60 26.00 3.30 13.17
N VAL A 61 26.08 4.62 12.93
CA VAL A 61 26.92 5.20 11.88
C VAL A 61 28.41 4.97 12.16
N PRO A 62 28.96 5.31 13.35
CA PRO A 62 30.33 4.97 13.72
C PRO A 62 30.66 3.48 13.62
N PHE A 63 29.77 2.58 14.07
CA PHE A 63 30.03 1.14 13.98
C PHE A 63 30.02 0.61 12.54
N THR A 64 29.22 1.21 11.66
CA THR A 64 29.21 0.88 10.22
C THR A 64 30.51 1.33 9.55
N ILE A 65 30.99 2.54 9.87
CA ILE A 65 32.26 3.06 9.36
C ILE A 65 33.42 2.21 9.91
N ALA A 66 33.39 1.91 11.22
CA ALA A 66 34.38 1.07 11.87
C ALA A 66 34.45 -0.33 11.23
N PHE A 67 33.31 -0.93 10.87
CA PHE A 67 33.29 -2.22 10.16
C PHE A 67 34.09 -2.16 8.86
N VAL A 68 33.86 -1.14 8.02
CA VAL A 68 34.59 -1.01 6.74
C VAL A 68 36.10 -0.86 7.00
N VAL A 69 36.48 -0.06 7.99
CA VAL A 69 37.88 0.11 8.38
C VAL A 69 38.48 -1.19 8.91
N ILE A 70 37.75 -1.93 9.75
CA ILE A 70 38.15 -3.24 10.27
C ILE A 70 38.38 -4.22 9.12
N CYS A 71 37.46 -4.32 8.16
CA CYS A 71 37.62 -5.22 7.00
C CYS A 71 38.85 -4.86 6.14
N ILE A 72 39.13 -3.57 5.95
CA ILE A 72 40.31 -3.12 5.20
C ILE A 72 41.60 -3.48 5.97
N LEU A 73 41.62 -3.24 7.28
CA LEU A 73 42.76 -3.58 8.13
C LEU A 73 42.97 -5.09 8.20
N GLU A 74 41.90 -5.85 8.40
CA GLU A 74 41.91 -7.32 8.40
C GLU A 74 42.53 -7.84 7.11
N TYR A 75 42.09 -7.32 5.96
CA TYR A 75 42.62 -7.74 4.68
C TYR A 75 44.10 -7.37 4.53
N TYR A 76 44.51 -6.18 4.98
CA TYR A 76 45.90 -5.75 4.90
C TYR A 76 46.84 -6.63 5.75
N PHE A 77 46.47 -6.90 7.01
CA PHE A 77 47.27 -7.71 7.93
C PHE A 77 47.24 -9.20 7.60
N SER A 78 46.15 -9.68 7.00
CA SER A 78 45.97 -11.10 6.65
C SER A 78 46.30 -11.40 5.20
N ARG A 79 46.66 -10.38 4.38
CA ARG A 79 46.90 -10.51 2.94
C ARG A 79 47.88 -11.62 2.58
N GLU A 80 48.95 -11.72 3.34
CA GLU A 80 50.01 -12.70 3.10
C GLU A 80 49.56 -14.12 3.48
N ILE A 81 48.78 -14.26 4.56
CA ILE A 81 48.10 -15.52 4.90
C ILE A 81 47.15 -15.93 3.77
N TYR A 82 46.39 -14.98 3.22
CA TYR A 82 45.47 -15.25 2.11
C TYR A 82 46.19 -15.59 0.81
N ARG A 83 47.35 -15.00 0.57
CA ARG A 83 48.19 -15.31 -0.58
C ARG A 83 48.79 -16.71 -0.47
N ASP A 84 49.12 -17.17 0.73
CA ASP A 84 49.61 -18.54 0.95
C ASP A 84 48.52 -19.59 0.67
N ILE A 85 47.25 -19.27 0.96
CA ILE A 85 46.10 -20.17 0.73
C ILE A 85 45.62 -20.11 -0.72
N LEU A 86 45.46 -18.91 -1.30
CA LEU A 86 45.00 -18.70 -2.66
C LEU A 86 45.83 -17.60 -3.37
N PRO A 87 46.98 -17.96 -3.96
CA PRO A 87 47.92 -16.99 -4.51
C PRO A 87 47.37 -16.10 -5.63
N GLN A 88 46.46 -16.64 -6.45
CA GLN A 88 45.94 -15.97 -7.63
C GLN A 88 44.85 -14.94 -7.30
N ALA A 89 44.14 -15.11 -6.18
CA ALA A 89 43.02 -14.24 -5.81
C ALA A 89 42.83 -14.15 -4.28
N PRO A 90 43.84 -13.66 -3.52
CA PRO A 90 43.79 -13.63 -2.06
C PRO A 90 42.63 -12.77 -1.50
N TRP A 91 42.14 -11.80 -2.27
CA TRP A 91 40.97 -10.99 -1.92
C TRP A 91 39.67 -11.79 -1.76
N VAL A 92 39.55 -12.94 -2.45
CA VAL A 92 38.34 -13.80 -2.36
C VAL A 92 38.20 -14.36 -0.95
N ILE A 93 39.31 -14.68 -0.29
CA ILE A 93 39.31 -15.21 1.09
C ILE A 93 38.81 -14.13 2.06
N GLY A 94 39.32 -12.89 1.94
CA GLY A 94 38.84 -11.78 2.76
C GLY A 94 37.35 -11.50 2.57
N VAL A 95 36.85 -11.49 1.33
CA VAL A 95 35.40 -11.36 1.06
C VAL A 95 34.60 -12.53 1.65
N GLY A 96 35.13 -13.74 1.59
CA GLY A 96 34.53 -14.93 2.19
C GLY A 96 34.42 -14.81 3.70
N ILE A 97 35.47 -14.36 4.37
CA ILE A 97 35.48 -14.13 5.82
C ILE A 97 34.43 -13.07 6.19
N ILE A 98 34.37 -11.95 5.48
CA ILE A 98 33.32 -10.91 5.66
C ILE A 98 31.91 -11.51 5.61
N PHE A 99 31.63 -12.33 4.60
CA PHE A 99 30.31 -12.95 4.47
C PHE A 99 30.02 -13.90 5.64
N ILE A 100 30.99 -14.72 6.03
CA ILE A 100 30.82 -15.66 7.14
C ILE A 100 30.67 -14.92 8.48
N SER A 101 31.44 -13.86 8.71
CA SER A 101 31.34 -12.99 9.89
C SER A 101 29.93 -12.42 10.06
N ILE A 102 29.32 -11.95 8.96
CA ILE A 102 27.93 -11.47 8.94
C ILE A 102 26.94 -12.60 9.30
N VAL A 103 27.14 -13.81 8.75
CA VAL A 103 26.30 -14.97 9.06
C VAL A 103 26.39 -15.34 10.55
N ILE A 104 27.60 -15.35 11.11
CA ILE A 104 27.83 -15.61 12.54
C ILE A 104 27.12 -14.54 13.38
N ALA A 105 27.24 -13.27 13.02
CA ALA A 105 26.59 -12.18 13.72
C ALA A 105 25.06 -12.38 13.77
N GLU A 106 24.43 -12.77 12.65
CA GLU A 106 22.98 -13.05 12.59
C GLU A 106 22.58 -14.28 13.40
N LEU A 107 23.43 -15.31 13.47
CA LEU A 107 23.17 -16.49 14.31
C LEU A 107 23.21 -16.17 15.80
N LEU A 108 24.10 -15.26 16.22
CA LEU A 108 24.27 -14.86 17.61
C LEU A 108 23.25 -13.81 18.07
N VAL A 109 22.72 -12.98 17.16
CA VAL A 109 21.88 -11.83 17.52
C VAL A 109 20.59 -12.21 18.26
N GLY A 110 20.06 -13.40 18.01
CA GLY A 110 18.88 -13.91 18.71
C GLY A 110 19.06 -14.02 20.23
N ILE A 111 20.28 -14.27 20.71
CA ILE A 111 20.60 -14.25 22.14
C ILE A 111 21.06 -12.86 22.60
N LEU A 112 21.79 -12.14 21.76
CA LEU A 112 22.41 -10.86 22.15
C LEU A 112 21.39 -9.70 22.22
N SER A 113 20.28 -9.78 21.50
CA SER A 113 19.28 -8.70 21.43
C SER A 113 17.89 -9.14 21.89
N SER A 114 17.40 -8.52 22.96
CA SER A 114 16.02 -8.72 23.44
C SER A 114 15.00 -8.22 22.42
N HIS A 115 15.32 -7.16 21.67
CA HIS A 115 14.45 -6.58 20.66
C HIS A 115 14.15 -7.57 19.53
N ILE A 116 15.17 -8.34 19.10
CA ILE A 116 15.01 -9.33 18.03
C ILE A 116 14.24 -10.55 18.50
N ARG A 117 14.40 -10.96 19.76
CA ARG A 117 13.54 -11.99 20.37
C ARG A 117 12.08 -11.54 20.43
N ASN A 118 11.83 -10.31 20.85
CA ASN A 118 10.48 -9.76 20.92
C ASN A 118 9.85 -9.68 19.53
N LYS A 119 10.61 -9.27 18.52
CA LYS A 119 10.14 -9.28 17.12
C LYS A 119 9.74 -10.68 16.67
N ARG A 120 10.60 -11.69 16.89
CA ARG A 120 10.30 -13.10 16.54
C ARG A 120 9.09 -13.65 17.30
N PHE A 121 8.91 -13.25 18.57
CA PHE A 121 7.71 -13.56 19.35
C PHE A 121 6.43 -13.01 18.71
N PHE A 122 6.42 -11.74 18.31
CA PHE A 122 5.26 -11.15 17.64
C PHE A 122 5.01 -11.74 16.24
N GLU A 123 6.05 -12.18 15.54
CA GLU A 123 5.91 -12.90 14.27
C GLU A 123 5.30 -14.30 14.48
N GLU A 124 5.75 -15.06 15.48
CA GLU A 124 5.17 -16.37 15.80
C GLU A 124 3.73 -16.28 16.29
N LYS A 125 3.35 -15.18 16.96
CA LYS A 125 1.98 -14.91 17.40
C LYS A 125 1.02 -14.62 16.24
N LYS A 126 1.51 -14.21 15.07
CA LYS A 126 0.68 -13.99 13.88
C LYS A 126 0.32 -15.28 13.14
N ILE A 127 0.93 -16.40 13.48
CA ILE A 127 0.68 -17.69 12.83
C ILE A 127 -0.62 -18.28 13.43
N PRO A 128 -1.65 -18.58 12.61
CA PRO A 128 -2.95 -19.06 13.11
C PRO A 128 -2.86 -20.30 14.00
N SER A 129 -1.90 -21.20 13.74
CA SER A 129 -1.65 -22.41 14.53
C SER A 129 -1.03 -22.16 15.91
N ASN A 130 -0.57 -20.93 16.19
CA ASN A 130 -0.01 -20.53 17.49
C ASN A 130 -0.97 -19.65 18.31
N ASN A 131 -2.12 -19.24 17.77
CA ASN A 131 -3.09 -18.39 18.47
C ASN A 131 -3.65 -19.01 19.77
N SER A 132 -3.64 -20.35 19.87
CA SER A 132 -4.12 -21.09 21.05
C SER A 132 -3.02 -21.42 22.06
N LYS A 133 -1.75 -21.10 21.78
CA LYS A 133 -0.63 -21.38 22.70
C LYS A 133 -0.47 -20.25 23.72
N PRO A 134 -0.17 -20.57 24.99
CA PRO A 134 0.18 -19.56 25.99
C PRO A 134 1.39 -18.74 25.53
N ASP A 135 1.39 -17.44 25.82
CA ASP A 135 2.50 -16.54 25.51
C ASP A 135 3.83 -17.04 26.12
N SER A 136 3.81 -17.76 27.25
CA SER A 136 5.00 -18.37 27.86
C SER A 136 5.63 -19.45 26.98
N ASP A 137 4.82 -20.22 26.26
CA ASP A 137 5.28 -21.35 25.46
C ASP A 137 5.86 -20.89 24.12
N ILE A 138 5.26 -19.84 23.53
CA ILE A 138 5.81 -19.14 22.35
C ILE A 138 7.15 -18.51 22.72
N THR A 139 7.23 -17.83 23.88
CA THR A 139 8.48 -17.22 24.37
C THR A 139 9.60 -18.26 24.58
N LYS A 140 9.26 -19.42 25.18
CA LYS A 140 10.20 -20.54 25.35
C LYS A 140 10.63 -21.12 23.99
N GLY A 141 9.72 -21.23 23.03
CA GLY A 141 9.99 -21.66 21.66
C GLY A 141 11.01 -20.75 20.96
N VAL A 142 10.75 -19.44 20.96
CA VAL A 142 11.66 -18.42 20.40
C VAL A 142 13.03 -18.46 21.07
N LEU A 143 13.08 -18.63 22.40
CA LEU A 143 14.35 -18.74 23.13
C LEU A 143 15.10 -20.03 22.80
N LYS A 144 14.41 -21.16 22.68
CA LYS A 144 15.01 -22.45 22.30
C LYS A 144 15.59 -22.39 20.88
N HIS A 145 14.86 -21.78 19.95
CA HIS A 145 15.33 -21.58 18.58
C HIS A 145 16.54 -20.64 18.53
N ALA A 146 16.49 -19.51 19.26
CA ALA A 146 17.62 -18.60 19.38
C ALA A 146 18.85 -19.27 20.00
N LYS A 147 18.67 -20.15 21.00
CA LYS A 147 19.75 -20.97 21.58
C LYS A 147 20.37 -21.94 20.59
N GLY A 148 19.56 -22.65 19.81
CA GLY A 148 20.06 -23.54 18.76
C GLY A 148 20.90 -22.79 17.71
N GLN A 149 20.41 -21.64 17.24
CA GLN A 149 21.15 -20.79 16.30
C GLN A 149 22.45 -20.27 16.90
N ALA A 150 22.43 -19.81 18.16
CA ALA A 150 23.63 -19.30 18.80
C ALA A 150 24.68 -20.39 19.01
N ILE A 151 24.31 -21.61 19.38
CA ILE A 151 25.26 -22.74 19.50
C ILE A 151 25.99 -22.97 18.17
N LEU A 152 25.25 -23.03 17.06
CA LEU A 152 25.85 -23.15 15.73
C LEU A 152 26.75 -21.95 15.40
N GLY A 153 26.31 -20.74 15.73
CA GLY A 153 27.10 -19.52 15.57
C GLY A 153 28.41 -19.55 16.36
N PHE A 154 28.38 -19.99 17.62
CA PHE A 154 29.57 -20.14 18.47
C PHE A 154 30.54 -21.19 17.93
N ILE A 155 30.03 -22.35 17.48
CA ILE A 155 30.87 -23.40 16.87
C ILE A 155 31.58 -22.85 15.63
N LEU A 156 30.85 -22.16 14.74
CA LEU A 156 31.42 -21.58 13.52
C LEU A 156 32.44 -20.48 13.85
N PHE A 157 32.11 -19.62 14.82
CA PHE A 157 32.98 -18.56 15.31
C PHE A 157 34.32 -19.10 15.82
N SER A 158 34.27 -20.11 16.70
CA SER A 158 35.45 -20.74 17.27
C SER A 158 36.27 -21.52 16.23
N ALA A 159 35.62 -22.24 15.31
CA ALA A 159 36.30 -23.00 14.27
C ALA A 159 37.12 -22.09 13.33
N ILE A 160 36.54 -20.98 12.89
CA ILE A 160 37.20 -20.02 12.00
C ILE A 160 38.28 -19.24 12.74
N GLY A 161 38.01 -18.79 13.97
CA GLY A 161 39.01 -18.12 14.80
C GLY A 161 40.24 -19.02 15.05
N ALA A 162 40.01 -20.31 15.34
CA ALA A 162 41.08 -21.30 15.50
C ALA A 162 41.85 -21.54 14.20
N ALA A 163 41.17 -21.59 13.05
CA ALA A 163 41.81 -21.74 11.75
C ALA A 163 42.71 -20.54 11.42
N ILE A 164 42.20 -19.30 11.58
CA ILE A 164 42.99 -18.08 11.37
C ILE A 164 44.21 -18.07 12.30
N PHE A 165 44.02 -18.39 13.59
CA PHE A 165 45.12 -18.46 14.55
C PHE A 165 46.17 -19.53 14.17
N TYR A 166 45.72 -20.71 13.74
CA TYR A 166 46.58 -21.78 13.30
C TYR A 166 47.42 -21.37 12.08
N PHE A 167 46.81 -20.78 11.06
CA PHE A 167 47.52 -20.29 9.87
C PHE A 167 48.49 -19.16 10.19
N SER A 168 48.12 -18.23 11.09
CA SER A 168 49.04 -17.21 11.59
C SER A 168 50.27 -17.87 12.23
N LYS A 169 50.08 -18.88 13.08
CA LYS A 169 51.19 -19.58 13.76
C LYS A 169 52.07 -20.35 12.77
N GLU A 170 51.47 -21.08 11.83
CA GLU A 170 52.20 -21.84 10.81
C GLU A 170 53.05 -20.93 9.94
N ARG A 171 52.52 -19.76 9.56
CA ARG A 171 53.27 -18.74 8.83
C ARG A 171 54.49 -18.25 9.61
N VAL A 172 54.34 -17.86 10.87
CA VAL A 172 55.49 -17.41 11.71
C VAL A 172 56.55 -18.50 11.81
N ALA A 173 56.14 -19.77 11.96
CA ALA A 173 57.07 -20.89 12.00
C ALA A 173 57.84 -21.06 10.68
N ARG A 174 57.18 -20.88 9.52
CA ARG A 174 57.84 -20.89 8.20
C ARG A 174 58.80 -19.72 8.02
N GLU A 175 58.43 -18.52 8.45
CA GLU A 175 59.29 -17.32 8.35
C GLU A 175 60.52 -17.42 9.25
N LEU A 176 60.39 -17.98 10.45
CA LEU A 176 61.50 -18.30 11.34
C LEU A 176 62.42 -19.37 10.73
N ALA A 177 61.85 -20.46 10.20
CA ALA A 177 62.62 -21.53 9.57
C ALA A 177 63.35 -21.07 8.29
N ALA A 178 62.78 -20.11 7.57
CA ALA A 178 63.40 -19.48 6.39
C ALA A 178 64.41 -18.39 6.76
N GLY A 179 64.58 -18.04 8.04
CA GLY A 179 65.49 -17.00 8.51
C GLY A 179 65.07 -15.57 8.14
N ILE A 180 63.81 -15.38 7.73
CA ILE A 180 63.26 -14.08 7.31
C ILE A 180 62.87 -13.23 8.52
N ARG A 181 62.62 -13.88 9.67
CA ARG A 181 62.14 -13.24 10.89
C ARG A 181 62.99 -13.64 12.08
N GLU A 182 63.32 -12.68 12.94
CA GLU A 182 64.18 -12.89 14.12
C GLU A 182 63.40 -13.20 15.41
N SER A 183 62.11 -12.86 15.46
CA SER A 183 61.29 -12.97 16.67
C SER A 183 60.19 -14.03 16.58
N ALA A 184 59.94 -14.70 17.71
CA ALA A 184 58.81 -15.60 17.89
C ALA A 184 57.46 -14.87 17.80
N PHE A 185 56.38 -15.65 17.80
CA PHE A 185 54.99 -15.18 17.70
C PHE A 185 54.71 -14.02 18.68
N GLY A 186 54.28 -12.87 18.14
CA GLY A 186 54.09 -11.62 18.86
C GLY A 186 52.67 -11.05 18.70
N ILE A 187 52.46 -9.85 19.23
CA ILE A 187 51.15 -9.19 19.26
C ILE A 187 50.60 -8.93 17.85
N GLN A 188 51.48 -8.61 16.88
CA GLN A 188 51.09 -8.38 15.49
C GLN A 188 50.48 -9.63 14.82
N ASP A 189 50.85 -10.83 15.27
CA ASP A 189 50.38 -12.09 14.68
C ASP A 189 48.99 -12.51 15.21
N ILE A 190 48.54 -11.90 16.31
CA ILE A 190 47.20 -12.06 16.90
C ILE A 190 46.19 -11.10 16.27
N LEU A 191 46.66 -10.00 15.65
CA LEU A 191 45.80 -8.96 15.05
C LEU A 191 44.74 -9.51 14.07
N PRO A 192 45.04 -10.47 13.17
CA PRO A 192 44.02 -11.07 12.29
C PRO A 192 42.83 -11.65 13.06
N VAL A 193 43.09 -12.34 14.18
CA VAL A 193 42.04 -12.93 15.04
C VAL A 193 41.24 -11.84 15.74
N LEU A 194 41.90 -10.79 16.22
CA LEU A 194 41.25 -9.64 16.86
C LEU A 194 40.35 -8.88 15.88
N PHE A 195 40.82 -8.63 14.65
CA PHE A 195 40.01 -7.97 13.63
C PHE A 195 38.81 -8.83 13.23
N TYR A 196 38.97 -10.15 13.07
CA TYR A 196 37.87 -11.06 12.84
C TYR A 196 36.80 -11.01 13.96
N VAL A 197 37.22 -10.99 15.23
CA VAL A 197 36.28 -10.83 16.36
C VAL A 197 35.50 -9.52 16.27
N LEU A 198 36.20 -8.42 15.99
CA LEU A 198 35.58 -7.10 15.84
C LEU A 198 34.65 -7.02 14.63
N GLU A 199 35.00 -7.71 13.54
CA GLU A 199 34.21 -7.81 12.31
C GLU A 199 32.89 -8.55 12.55
N VAL A 200 32.93 -9.67 13.30
CA VAL A 200 31.71 -10.40 13.70
C VAL A 200 30.80 -9.51 14.55
N LEU A 201 31.36 -8.75 15.51
CA LEU A 201 30.57 -7.86 16.36
C LEU A 201 29.95 -6.69 15.58
N SER A 202 30.68 -6.12 14.62
CA SER A 202 30.24 -4.96 13.85
C SER A 202 29.41 -5.33 12.60
N GLY A 203 29.55 -6.55 12.08
CA GLY A 203 28.83 -7.05 10.90
C GLY A 203 27.31 -7.10 11.06
N LEU A 204 26.83 -7.15 12.30
CA LEU A 204 25.41 -7.03 12.61
C LEU A 204 24.81 -5.73 12.06
N PHE A 205 25.48 -4.60 12.30
CA PHE A 205 24.98 -3.28 11.90
C PHE A 205 24.89 -3.16 10.39
N VAL A 206 25.90 -3.68 9.68
CA VAL A 206 25.95 -3.69 8.21
C VAL A 206 24.84 -4.54 7.62
N PHE A 207 24.58 -5.70 8.21
CA PHE A 207 23.48 -6.56 7.76
C PHE A 207 22.11 -5.92 7.96
N TYR A 208 21.88 -5.25 9.08
CA TYR A 208 20.65 -4.46 9.30
C TYR A 208 20.53 -3.30 8.32
N LEU A 209 21.63 -2.61 8.03
CA LEU A 209 21.66 -1.55 7.03
C LEU A 209 21.34 -2.09 5.63
N PHE A 210 21.88 -3.26 5.27
CA PHE A 210 21.55 -3.92 4.00
C PHE A 210 20.07 -4.30 3.91
N LYS A 211 19.51 -4.95 4.95
CA LYS A 211 18.06 -5.25 5.03
C LYS A 211 17.22 -3.98 4.89
N ARG A 212 17.61 -2.87 5.53
CA ARG A 212 16.99 -1.55 5.38
C ARG A 212 17.04 -1.04 3.96
N SER A 213 18.19 -1.06 3.32
CA SER A 213 18.36 -0.61 1.94
C SER A 213 17.48 -1.40 0.97
N VAL A 214 17.39 -2.73 1.13
CA VAL A 214 16.51 -3.56 0.30
C VAL A 214 15.04 -3.17 0.44
N VAL A 215 14.56 -3.00 1.68
CA VAL A 215 13.17 -2.56 1.94
C VAL A 215 12.95 -1.13 1.43
N ALA A 216 13.92 -0.24 1.60
CA ALA A 216 13.83 1.15 1.12
C ALA A 216 13.73 1.21 -0.40
N ILE A 217 14.54 0.44 -1.12
CA ILE A 217 14.50 0.34 -2.59
C ILE A 217 13.16 -0.25 -3.05
N SER A 218 12.70 -1.33 -2.40
CA SER A 218 11.40 -1.94 -2.69
C SER A 218 10.26 -0.94 -2.48
N ASN A 219 10.28 -0.22 -1.36
CA ASN A 219 9.27 0.77 -1.02
C ASN A 219 9.28 1.97 -1.99
N TRP A 220 10.45 2.45 -2.39
CA TRP A 220 10.59 3.50 -3.40
C TRP A 220 9.99 3.08 -4.75
N ARG A 221 10.25 1.84 -5.19
CA ARG A 221 9.66 1.28 -6.43
C ARG A 221 8.13 1.19 -6.32
N ASN A 222 7.62 0.68 -5.20
CA ASN A 222 6.18 0.56 -4.96
C ASN A 222 5.51 1.94 -4.89
N ARG A 223 6.14 2.94 -4.29
CA ARG A 223 5.63 4.31 -4.24
C ARG A 223 5.51 4.93 -5.62
N LYS A 224 6.52 4.72 -6.48
CA LYS A 224 6.48 5.16 -7.89
C LYS A 224 5.34 4.46 -8.66
N LYS A 225 5.17 3.15 -8.46
CA LYS A 225 4.07 2.38 -9.07
C LYS A 225 2.70 2.89 -8.59
N TYR A 226 2.52 3.06 -7.29
CA TYR A 226 1.30 3.59 -6.69
C TYR A 226 0.92 4.96 -7.28
N SER A 227 1.87 5.91 -7.30
CA SER A 227 1.64 7.25 -7.85
C SER A 227 1.19 7.20 -9.32
N LYS A 228 1.79 6.31 -10.11
CA LYS A 228 1.44 6.13 -11.53
C LYS A 228 0.02 5.58 -11.71
N GLU A 229 -0.37 4.57 -10.93
CA GLU A 229 -1.71 3.98 -11.02
C GLU A 229 -2.80 4.96 -10.55
N VAL A 230 -2.53 5.78 -9.53
CA VAL A 230 -3.46 6.85 -9.11
C VAL A 230 -3.64 7.89 -10.23
N GLU A 231 -2.55 8.29 -10.88
CA GLU A 231 -2.61 9.23 -12.00
C GLU A 231 -3.41 8.67 -13.18
N PHE A 232 -3.20 7.40 -13.55
CA PHE A 232 -4.00 6.73 -14.57
C PHE A 232 -5.48 6.63 -14.20
N THR A 233 -5.78 6.31 -12.94
CA THR A 233 -7.14 6.27 -12.43
C THR A 233 -7.81 7.63 -12.62
N ARG A 234 -7.14 8.72 -12.23
CA ARG A 234 -7.66 10.08 -12.37
C ARG A 234 -7.89 10.46 -13.83
N LEU A 235 -6.92 10.19 -14.70
CA LEU A 235 -7.00 10.52 -16.13
C LEU A 235 -8.17 9.79 -16.80
N HIS A 236 -8.26 8.47 -16.64
CA HIS A 236 -9.33 7.69 -17.23
C HIS A 236 -10.69 7.97 -16.59
N THR A 237 -10.75 8.28 -15.29
CA THR A 237 -12.01 8.73 -14.65
C THR A 237 -12.53 10.01 -15.32
N SER A 238 -11.66 11.01 -15.52
CA SER A 238 -12.04 12.26 -16.16
C SER A 238 -12.44 12.06 -17.63
N GLU A 239 -11.69 11.22 -18.35
CA GLU A 239 -11.96 10.88 -19.74
C GLU A 239 -13.29 10.13 -19.92
N SER A 240 -13.57 9.15 -19.06
CA SER A 240 -14.85 8.42 -19.04
C SER A 240 -16.03 9.37 -18.81
N CYS A 241 -15.94 10.28 -17.83
CA CYS A 241 -17.01 11.25 -17.57
C CYS A 241 -17.26 12.16 -18.79
N LYS A 242 -16.20 12.60 -19.50
CA LYS A 242 -16.35 13.40 -20.72
C LYS A 242 -17.07 12.64 -21.83
N TYR A 243 -16.68 11.38 -22.08
CA TYR A 243 -17.36 10.54 -23.06
C TYR A 243 -18.83 10.30 -22.71
N PHE A 244 -19.14 10.14 -21.42
CA PHE A 244 -20.52 10.00 -20.96
C PHE A 244 -21.32 11.29 -21.16
N ASP A 245 -20.76 12.44 -20.77
CA ASP A 245 -21.40 13.75 -20.98
C ASP A 245 -21.64 14.02 -22.47
N ASP A 246 -20.73 13.60 -23.34
CA ASP A 246 -20.90 13.70 -24.80
C ASP A 246 -21.93 12.70 -25.33
N ALA A 247 -22.03 11.50 -24.76
CA ALA A 247 -23.10 10.56 -25.05
C ALA A 247 -24.48 11.17 -24.70
N GLU A 248 -24.61 11.78 -23.52
CA GLU A 248 -25.83 12.47 -23.10
C GLU A 248 -26.18 13.63 -24.04
N LYS A 249 -25.19 14.41 -24.48
CA LYS A 249 -25.41 15.48 -25.49
C LYS A 249 -25.88 14.94 -26.83
N LYS A 250 -25.53 13.70 -27.18
CA LYS A 250 -25.96 13.01 -28.40
C LYS A 250 -27.21 12.14 -28.20
N ASN A 251 -27.99 12.41 -27.15
CA ASN A 251 -29.25 11.74 -26.82
C ASN A 251 -29.09 10.32 -26.24
N TYR A 252 -28.02 10.03 -25.51
CA TYR A 252 -28.03 8.85 -24.63
C TYR A 252 -29.10 9.02 -23.56
N ASN A 253 -29.99 8.04 -23.41
CA ASN A 253 -31.11 8.11 -22.49
C ASN A 253 -30.82 7.37 -21.18
N THR A 254 -30.28 8.11 -20.22
CA THR A 254 -29.94 7.63 -18.87
C THR A 254 -31.13 7.07 -18.06
N PHE A 255 -32.38 7.34 -18.47
CA PHE A 255 -33.57 6.82 -17.80
C PHE A 255 -34.06 5.49 -18.38
N LEU A 256 -34.08 5.37 -19.70
CA LEU A 256 -34.45 4.13 -20.38
C LEU A 256 -33.34 3.09 -20.28
N ASP A 257 -32.08 3.53 -20.41
CA ASP A 257 -30.93 2.63 -20.40
C ASP A 257 -30.32 2.50 -19.02
N ASP A 258 -29.70 1.35 -18.76
CA ASP A 258 -29.00 1.09 -17.50
C ASP A 258 -27.57 1.60 -17.59
N VAL A 259 -27.19 2.42 -16.61
CA VAL A 259 -25.82 2.91 -16.45
C VAL A 259 -25.01 1.89 -15.67
N SER A 260 -23.80 1.61 -16.15
CA SER A 260 -22.92 0.66 -15.49
C SER A 260 -22.44 1.18 -14.12
N ASN A 261 -22.15 0.24 -13.20
CA ASN A 261 -21.49 0.57 -11.94
C ASN A 261 -20.11 1.24 -12.13
N ASN A 262 -19.43 0.97 -13.26
CA ASN A 262 -18.14 1.60 -13.53
C ASN A 262 -18.30 3.10 -13.71
N ILE A 263 -19.33 3.51 -14.45
CA ILE A 263 -19.63 4.92 -14.72
C ILE A 263 -20.09 5.62 -13.44
N HIS A 264 -20.98 5.01 -12.65
CA HIS A 264 -21.38 5.56 -11.35
C HIS A 264 -20.16 5.87 -10.46
N LEU A 265 -19.22 4.91 -10.38
CA LEU A 265 -17.99 5.05 -9.61
C LEU A 265 -17.05 6.11 -10.22
N GLY A 266 -17.03 6.23 -11.55
CA GLY A 266 -16.34 7.29 -12.27
C GLY A 266 -16.83 8.68 -11.85
N PHE A 267 -18.15 8.92 -11.87
CA PHE A 267 -18.72 10.21 -11.44
C PHE A 267 -18.44 10.51 -9.96
N TYR A 268 -18.55 9.52 -9.08
CA TYR A 268 -18.16 9.67 -7.67
C TYR A 268 -16.71 10.14 -7.53
N ARG A 269 -15.77 9.44 -8.15
CA ARG A 269 -14.33 9.79 -8.11
C ARG A 269 -14.05 11.14 -8.74
N ASN A 270 -14.78 11.48 -9.81
CA ASN A 270 -14.64 12.75 -10.51
C ASN A 270 -15.10 13.94 -9.67
N LYS A 271 -16.08 13.78 -8.79
CA LYS A 271 -16.46 14.86 -7.84
C LYS A 271 -15.37 15.12 -6.80
N HIS A 272 -14.64 14.09 -6.39
CA HIS A 272 -13.67 14.15 -5.29
C HIS A 272 -12.22 14.43 -5.73
N GLN A 273 -12.00 14.91 -6.97
CA GLN A 273 -10.66 15.03 -7.57
C GLN A 273 -9.66 15.88 -6.78
N ASN A 274 -10.16 16.96 -6.15
CA ASN A 274 -9.34 18.05 -5.62
C ASN A 274 -9.24 18.04 -4.08
N THR A 275 -9.50 16.90 -3.45
CA THR A 275 -9.35 16.76 -2.00
C THR A 275 -7.91 16.38 -1.66
N ASN A 276 -7.38 16.87 -0.53
CA ASN A 276 -6.08 16.42 0.02
C ASN A 276 -6.06 14.92 0.40
N GLN A 277 -7.18 14.22 0.20
CA GLN A 277 -7.44 12.80 0.50
C GLN A 277 -7.47 11.94 -0.78
N GLN A 278 -6.54 12.18 -1.70
CA GLN A 278 -6.47 11.46 -2.99
C GLN A 278 -6.43 9.93 -2.85
N HIS A 279 -5.84 9.39 -1.77
CA HIS A 279 -5.85 7.95 -1.52
C HIS A 279 -7.25 7.43 -1.17
N GLN A 280 -7.94 8.06 -0.22
CA GLN A 280 -9.26 7.63 0.24
C GLN A 280 -10.30 7.73 -0.89
N ASN A 281 -10.26 8.78 -1.70
CA ASN A 281 -11.34 9.05 -2.64
C ASN A 281 -11.17 8.38 -4.02
N TYR A 282 -9.96 7.97 -4.39
CA TYR A 282 -9.70 7.30 -5.68
C TYR A 282 -9.33 5.82 -5.59
N VAL A 283 -8.82 5.39 -4.44
CA VAL A 283 -8.28 4.04 -4.26
C VAL A 283 -9.20 3.17 -3.42
N GLU A 284 -9.89 3.76 -2.43
CA GLU A 284 -10.96 3.06 -1.72
C GLU A 284 -12.25 3.16 -2.55
N GLU A 285 -12.96 2.04 -2.65
CA GLU A 285 -14.25 1.98 -3.33
C GLU A 285 -15.33 2.36 -2.30
N PRO A 286 -16.16 3.39 -2.55
CA PRO A 286 -17.24 3.74 -1.66
C PRO A 286 -18.27 2.61 -1.61
N GLU A 287 -18.81 2.35 -0.42
CA GLU A 287 -19.98 1.49 -0.29
C GLU A 287 -21.24 2.27 -0.64
N LYS A 288 -22.18 1.62 -1.33
CA LYS A 288 -23.49 2.21 -1.56
C LYS A 288 -24.27 2.21 -0.24
N ILE A 289 -24.88 3.33 0.07
CA ILE A 289 -25.75 3.50 1.23
C ILE A 289 -27.16 3.85 0.76
N SER A 290 -28.15 3.43 1.54
CA SER A 290 -29.54 3.85 1.33
C SER A 290 -29.69 5.28 1.84
N GLN A 291 -29.96 6.21 0.93
CA GLN A 291 -30.24 7.62 1.24
C GLN A 291 -31.69 7.93 0.90
N ARG A 292 -32.33 8.83 1.64
CA ARG A 292 -33.75 9.16 1.47
C ARG A 292 -33.98 10.57 0.97
N PHE A 293 -34.90 10.71 0.02
CA PHE A 293 -35.36 12.00 -0.46
C PHE A 293 -36.82 12.20 -0.09
N LYS A 294 -37.11 13.31 0.61
CA LYS A 294 -38.46 13.67 1.01
C LYS A 294 -38.91 14.97 0.36
N ALA A 295 -40.00 14.94 -0.38
CA ALA A 295 -40.59 16.13 -0.98
C ALA A 295 -42.11 16.07 -0.99
N GLN A 296 -42.76 17.23 -0.89
CA GLN A 296 -44.18 17.42 -1.06
C GLN A 296 -44.42 18.23 -2.34
N PHE A 297 -45.31 17.73 -3.19
CA PHE A 297 -45.66 18.36 -4.45
C PHE A 297 -47.06 18.95 -4.40
N LEU A 298 -47.15 20.23 -4.70
CA LEU A 298 -48.36 21.04 -4.65
C LEU A 298 -48.67 21.61 -6.03
N ASN A 299 -49.95 21.84 -6.33
CA ASN A 299 -50.33 22.65 -7.49
C ASN A 299 -50.28 24.16 -7.14
N LEU A 300 -50.53 25.02 -8.13
CA LEU A 300 -50.60 26.49 -7.95
C LEU A 300 -51.63 26.98 -6.90
N ASN A 301 -52.55 26.11 -6.47
CA ASN A 301 -53.58 26.40 -5.45
C ASN A 301 -53.23 25.78 -4.08
N ASP A 302 -51.96 25.41 -3.86
CA ASP A 302 -51.44 24.77 -2.64
C ASP A 302 -52.12 23.42 -2.30
N LYS A 303 -52.72 22.76 -3.29
CA LYS A 303 -53.33 21.44 -3.11
C LYS A 303 -52.32 20.34 -3.45
N PRO A 304 -52.28 19.27 -2.64
CA PRO A 304 -51.48 18.09 -2.95
C PRO A 304 -51.79 17.47 -4.31
N LEU A 305 -50.75 17.07 -5.04
CA LEU A 305 -50.86 16.39 -6.32
C LEU A 305 -50.51 14.90 -6.21
N LYS A 306 -51.35 14.04 -6.80
CA LYS A 306 -50.99 12.64 -7.04
C LYS A 306 -50.14 12.56 -8.30
N LEU A 307 -48.89 12.15 -8.14
CA LEU A 307 -47.91 12.18 -9.22
C LEU A 307 -46.88 11.06 -9.09
N THR A 308 -46.13 10.81 -10.16
CA THR A 308 -44.94 9.95 -10.16
C THR A 308 -43.71 10.78 -10.46
N VAL A 309 -42.66 10.59 -9.67
CA VAL A 309 -41.37 11.26 -9.86
C VAL A 309 -40.32 10.23 -10.21
N ASP A 310 -39.65 10.46 -11.34
CA ASP A 310 -38.43 9.80 -11.74
C ASP A 310 -37.26 10.74 -11.45
N VAL A 311 -36.27 10.26 -10.71
CA VAL A 311 -35.10 11.06 -10.30
C VAL A 311 -33.82 10.52 -10.92
N LEU A 312 -32.89 11.41 -11.22
CA LEU A 312 -31.52 11.09 -11.59
C LEU A 312 -30.55 11.85 -10.70
N THR A 313 -29.62 11.11 -10.11
CA THR A 313 -28.60 11.68 -9.23
C THR A 313 -27.37 12.15 -9.98
N GLU A 314 -26.49 12.87 -9.29
CA GLU A 314 -25.20 13.35 -9.79
C GLU A 314 -24.31 12.20 -10.24
N TYR A 315 -24.31 11.09 -9.49
CA TYR A 315 -23.59 9.88 -9.87
C TYR A 315 -24.38 8.98 -10.84
N LYS A 316 -25.44 9.51 -11.46
CA LYS A 316 -26.27 8.87 -12.49
C LYS A 316 -27.12 7.70 -11.97
N PHE A 317 -27.36 7.58 -10.66
CA PHE A 317 -28.34 6.61 -10.16
C PHE A 317 -29.75 7.09 -10.49
N LYS A 318 -30.62 6.14 -10.89
CA LYS A 318 -32.03 6.42 -11.16
C LYS A 318 -32.92 5.76 -10.12
N ALA A 319 -34.00 6.43 -9.75
CA ALA A 319 -35.03 5.88 -8.89
C ALA A 319 -36.39 6.51 -9.22
N SER A 320 -37.48 5.82 -8.86
CA SER A 320 -38.84 6.27 -9.17
C SER A 320 -39.78 6.00 -8.01
N LYS A 321 -40.69 6.93 -7.74
CA LYS A 321 -41.71 6.79 -6.70
C LYS A 321 -42.96 7.56 -7.06
N THR A 322 -44.11 6.96 -6.76
CA THR A 322 -45.41 7.65 -6.80
C THR A 322 -45.70 8.28 -5.44
N ALA A 323 -46.13 9.54 -5.47
CA ALA A 323 -46.54 10.29 -4.30
C ALA A 323 -47.74 9.65 -3.61
N ASP A 324 -47.82 9.83 -2.29
CA ASP A 324 -48.96 9.41 -1.50
C ASP A 324 -50.19 10.33 -1.68
N ALA A 325 -51.25 10.11 -0.89
CA ALA A 325 -52.48 10.90 -0.96
C ALA A 325 -52.29 12.38 -0.57
N ASN A 326 -51.21 12.71 0.14
CA ASN A 326 -50.86 14.07 0.56
C ASN A 326 -49.82 14.71 -0.38
N GLY A 327 -49.54 14.10 -1.53
CA GLY A 327 -48.57 14.58 -2.49
C GLY A 327 -47.13 14.44 -2.00
N ILE A 328 -46.89 13.63 -0.96
CA ILE A 328 -45.57 13.43 -0.36
C ILE A 328 -44.89 12.22 -1.01
N ILE A 329 -43.62 12.39 -1.33
CA ILE A 329 -42.70 11.34 -1.74
C ILE A 329 -41.68 11.14 -0.62
N ASP A 330 -41.55 9.89 -0.18
CA ASP A 330 -40.41 9.37 0.57
C ASP A 330 -39.74 8.32 -0.31
N LEU A 331 -38.69 8.74 -1.02
CA LEU A 331 -37.97 7.95 -2.00
C LEU A 331 -36.65 7.47 -1.41
N GLU A 332 -36.43 6.17 -1.46
CA GLU A 332 -35.16 5.55 -1.07
C GLU A 332 -34.29 5.31 -2.30
N ILE A 333 -33.02 5.74 -2.24
CA ILE A 333 -32.04 5.63 -3.31
C ILE A 333 -30.78 4.95 -2.76
N ASN A 334 -30.39 3.83 -3.38
CA ASN A 334 -29.14 3.15 -3.06
C ASN A 334 -28.01 3.69 -3.95
N SER A 335 -27.30 4.70 -3.46
CA SER A 335 -26.22 5.38 -4.19
C SER A 335 -24.99 5.59 -3.29
N TYR A 336 -23.92 6.19 -3.84
CA TYR A 336 -22.73 6.50 -3.05
C TYR A 336 -22.98 7.69 -2.11
N PRO A 337 -22.21 7.83 -1.01
CA PRO A 337 -22.38 8.93 -0.08
C PRO A 337 -22.26 10.31 -0.74
N GLU A 338 -22.96 11.29 -0.18
CA GLU A 338 -22.94 12.70 -0.63
C GLU A 338 -23.45 12.88 -2.07
N ASP A 339 -24.25 11.94 -2.57
CA ASP A 339 -24.92 12.08 -3.85
C ASP A 339 -26.07 13.10 -3.75
N GLN A 340 -26.42 13.70 -4.88
CA GLN A 340 -27.45 14.73 -4.96
C GLN A 340 -28.36 14.47 -6.14
N ILE A 341 -29.65 14.76 -5.99
CA ILE A 341 -30.56 14.70 -7.14
C ILE A 341 -30.29 15.90 -8.04
N LYS A 342 -30.01 15.64 -9.31
CA LYS A 342 -29.76 16.66 -10.34
C LYS A 342 -30.98 16.95 -11.19
N GLN A 343 -31.79 15.93 -11.46
CA GLN A 343 -32.94 16.04 -12.35
C GLN A 343 -34.13 15.24 -11.82
N PHE A 344 -35.31 15.81 -12.06
CA PHE A 344 -36.62 15.22 -11.83
C PHE A 344 -37.38 15.20 -13.14
N ARG A 345 -38.15 14.15 -13.34
CA ARG A 345 -39.33 14.19 -14.19
C ARG A 345 -40.52 13.88 -13.33
N ILE A 346 -41.54 14.70 -13.50
CA ILE A 346 -42.75 14.64 -12.73
C ILE A 346 -43.88 14.39 -13.71
N THR A 347 -44.55 13.25 -13.54
CA THR A 347 -45.72 12.88 -14.34
C THR A 347 -46.96 12.95 -13.47
N TYR A 348 -47.91 13.82 -13.84
CA TYR A 348 -49.16 14.01 -13.10
C TYR A 348 -50.34 14.23 -14.07
N PHE A 349 -51.55 14.23 -13.52
CA PHE A 349 -52.77 14.61 -14.25
C PHE A 349 -53.27 15.94 -13.71
N ASP A 350 -53.61 16.87 -14.59
CA ASP A 350 -54.16 18.17 -14.20
C ASP A 350 -55.65 18.09 -13.82
N GLU A 351 -56.25 19.24 -13.48
CA GLU A 351 -57.67 19.33 -13.10
C GLU A 351 -58.63 18.91 -14.24
N ASN A 352 -58.17 18.93 -15.50
CA ASN A 352 -58.92 18.48 -16.67
C ASN A 352 -58.66 17.00 -17.00
N ASN A 353 -57.92 16.28 -16.14
CA ASN A 353 -57.49 14.90 -16.33
C ASN A 353 -56.59 14.71 -17.57
N GLU A 354 -55.87 15.76 -17.97
CA GLU A 354 -54.83 15.69 -18.99
C GLU A 354 -53.50 15.31 -18.35
N LYS A 355 -52.77 14.38 -18.97
CA LYS A 355 -51.42 14.02 -18.52
C LYS A 355 -50.46 15.19 -18.76
N LYS A 356 -49.83 15.69 -17.70
CA LYS A 356 -48.75 16.68 -17.74
C LYS A 356 -47.42 16.03 -17.36
N ILE A 357 -46.35 16.54 -17.94
CA ILE A 357 -44.96 16.14 -17.66
C ILE A 357 -44.17 17.42 -17.43
N GLU A 358 -43.58 17.55 -16.26
CA GLU A 358 -42.66 18.64 -15.92
C GLU A 358 -41.29 18.08 -15.60
N ASP A 359 -40.25 18.69 -16.18
CA ASP A 359 -38.85 18.31 -15.95
C ASP A 359 -38.17 19.42 -15.14
N ILE A 360 -37.69 19.09 -13.93
CA ILE A 360 -37.02 20.04 -13.03
C ILE A 360 -35.54 19.68 -12.92
N SER A 361 -34.66 20.68 -12.95
CA SER A 361 -33.23 20.50 -12.67
C SER A 361 -32.82 21.31 -11.45
N GLY A 362 -32.01 20.74 -10.57
CA GLY A 362 -31.51 21.44 -9.37
C GLY A 362 -30.47 20.63 -8.63
N ASN A 363 -30.12 21.04 -7.41
CA ASN A 363 -29.24 20.28 -6.51
C ASN A 363 -29.99 20.01 -5.22
N TYR A 364 -30.65 18.87 -5.14
CA TYR A 364 -31.44 18.50 -3.95
C TYR A 364 -30.65 17.47 -3.15
N SER A 365 -30.54 17.73 -1.85
CA SER A 365 -29.79 16.86 -0.96
C SER A 365 -30.58 15.59 -0.70
N LEU A 366 -29.88 14.46 -0.71
CA LEU A 366 -30.39 13.24 -0.10
C LEU A 366 -30.20 13.33 1.42
N ASP A 367 -30.99 12.53 2.16
CA ASP A 367 -31.13 12.55 3.62
C ASP A 367 -31.56 13.90 4.19
N ASN A 368 -32.48 14.58 3.49
CA ASN A 368 -33.02 15.86 3.94
C ASN A 368 -33.91 15.70 5.18
N GLU A 369 -33.60 16.45 6.24
CA GLU A 369 -34.39 16.47 7.48
C GLU A 369 -35.76 17.14 7.30
N ALA A 370 -35.78 18.25 6.53
CA ALA A 370 -36.99 19.00 6.21
C ALA A 370 -37.53 18.57 4.85
N ILE A 371 -38.85 18.40 4.74
CA ILE A 371 -39.53 18.07 3.48
C ILE A 371 -39.37 19.24 2.51
N TYR A 372 -38.88 18.97 1.30
CA TYR A 372 -38.85 19.98 0.24
C TYR A 372 -40.27 20.23 -0.28
N GLU A 373 -40.72 21.48 -0.31
CA GLU A 373 -41.97 21.85 -0.96
C GLU A 373 -41.69 22.28 -2.41
N ILE A 374 -42.38 21.65 -3.36
CA ILE A 374 -42.22 21.90 -4.79
C ILE A 374 -43.60 22.19 -5.39
N THR A 375 -43.81 23.43 -5.85
CA THR A 375 -45.04 23.85 -6.52
C THR A 375 -44.90 23.65 -8.03
N LEU A 376 -45.85 22.91 -8.62
CA LEU A 376 -45.93 22.63 -10.05
C LEU A 376 -46.95 23.54 -10.72
N SER A 377 -46.72 23.84 -12.00
CA SER A 377 -47.49 24.79 -12.79
C SER A 377 -48.76 24.24 -13.43
#